data_AF-A0A3N5GAI7-F1
#
_entry.id   AF-A0A3N5GAI7-F1
#
_cell.length_a   1.000
_cell.length_b   1.000
_cell.length_c   1.000
_cell.angle_alpha   90.00
_cell.angle_beta   90.00
_cell.angle_gamma   90.00
#
_symmetry.space_group_name_H-M   'P 1'
#
loop_
_entity.id
_entity.type
_entity.pdbx_description
1 polymer ?
#
loop_
_entity_poly.entity_id
_entity_poly.type
_entity_poly.pdbx_seq_one_letter_code
_entity_poly.pdbx_strand_id
1 'polypeptide(L)' 'MAPAPASVLAINGGSSSIKFAVYRASTVPTLSLSGTLDRIGRSGTALSWGTTEGASFEGHTEVPDDTPAPRLLID' A
#
# COMPACT_ATOMS: atom_id res chain seq x y z
N MET A 1 -16.78 -17.55 16.04
CA MET A 1 -16.25 -16.93 14.81
C MET A 1 -14.78 -17.32 14.73
N ALA A 2 -14.33 -17.94 13.64
CA ALA A 2 -12.90 -18.19 13.47
C ALA A 2 -12.17 -16.83 13.27
N PRO A 3 -10.94 -16.66 13.79
CA PRO A 3 -10.18 -15.44 13.54
C PRO A 3 -9.96 -15.28 12.04
N ALA A 4 -10.01 -14.02 11.56
CA ALA A 4 -9.63 -13.72 10.19
C ALA A 4 -8.18 -14.20 9.95
N PRO A 5 -7.86 -14.73 8.75
CA PRO A 5 -6.50 -15.11 8.43
C PRO A 5 -5.57 -13.90 8.59
N ALA A 6 -4.37 -14.14 9.15
CA ALA A 6 -3.38 -13.09 9.33
C ALA A 6 -2.94 -12.51 7.97
N SER A 7 -2.53 -11.26 7.97
CA SER A 7 -1.97 -10.57 6.80
C SER A 7 -0.56 -10.08 7.11
N VAL A 8 0.30 -10.09 6.09
CA VAL A 8 1.68 -9.58 6.17
C VAL A 8 1.77 -8.34 5.28
N LEU A 9 2.14 -7.21 5.88
CA LEU A 9 2.47 -5.97 5.17
C LEU A 9 3.99 -5.93 4.92
N ALA A 10 4.38 -5.98 3.65
CA ALA A 10 5.76 -5.75 3.23
C ALA A 10 5.92 -4.28 2.84
N ILE A 11 6.98 -3.64 3.34
CA ILE A 11 7.30 -2.23 3.09
C ILE A 11 8.74 -2.14 2.60
N ASN A 12 8.95 -1.43 1.50
CA ASN A 12 10.26 -1.03 1.01
C ASN A 12 10.30 0.50 0.92
N GLY A 13 11.06 1.12 1.83
CA GLY A 13 11.26 2.56 1.88
C GLY A 13 12.48 2.99 1.06
N GLY A 14 12.25 3.86 0.08
CA GLY A 14 13.27 4.69 -0.54
C GLY A 14 13.38 6.06 0.15
N SER A 15 14.26 6.94 -0.35
CA SER A 15 14.47 8.28 0.22
C SER A 15 13.26 9.21 0.04
N SER A 16 12.44 8.99 -0.97
CA SER A 16 11.24 9.80 -1.26
C SER A 16 10.08 8.97 -1.79
N SER A 17 10.07 7.66 -1.51
CA SER A 17 8.99 6.76 -1.91
C SER A 17 8.88 5.57 -0.98
N ILE A 18 7.70 4.96 -0.94
CA ILE A 18 7.44 3.71 -0.23
C ILE A 18 6.70 2.78 -1.20
N LYS A 19 7.29 1.62 -1.49
CA LYS A 19 6.59 0.51 -2.14
C LYS A 19 6.04 -0.42 -1.07
N PHE A 20 4.83 -0.90 -1.25
CA PHE A 20 4.19 -1.78 -0.29
C PHE A 20 3.38 -2.89 -0.94
N ALA A 21 3.18 -3.97 -0.20
CA ALA A 21 2.34 -5.08 -0.59
C ALA A 21 1.72 -5.75 0.64
N VAL A 22 0.45 -6.16 0.53
CA VAL A 22 -0.28 -6.93 1.53
C VAL A 22 -0.44 -8.35 1.01
N TYR A 23 0.03 -9.31 1.81
CA TYR A 23 -0.10 -10.74 1.54
C TYR A 23 -1.01 -11.38 2.56
N ARG A 24 -1.87 -12.30 2.11
CA ARG A 24 -2.55 -13.24 3.02
C ARG A 24 -1.52 -14.26 3.53
N ALA A 25 -1.47 -14.44 4.86
CA ALA A 25 -0.56 -15.39 5.46
C ALA A 25 -1.01 -16.83 5.16
N SER A 26 -0.11 -17.60 4.54
CA SER A 26 -0.25 -19.03 4.28
C SER A 26 1.17 -19.62 4.10
N THR A 27 1.27 -20.91 3.79
CA THR A 27 2.56 -21.54 3.46
C THR A 27 3.23 -20.91 2.24
N VAL A 28 2.45 -20.39 1.29
CA VAL A 28 2.91 -19.60 0.14
C VAL A 28 2.11 -18.30 0.10
N PRO A 29 2.65 -17.18 0.61
CA PRO A 29 1.91 -15.93 0.75
C PRO A 29 1.27 -15.50 -0.58
N THR A 30 -0.01 -15.18 -0.54
CA THR A 30 -0.77 -14.75 -1.72
C THR A 30 -0.90 -13.24 -1.71
N LEU A 31 -0.50 -12.57 -2.80
CA LEU A 31 -0.64 -11.13 -2.95
C LEU A 31 -2.13 -10.76 -3.04
N SER A 32 -2.55 -9.84 -2.18
CA SER A 32 -3.92 -9.30 -2.18
C SER A 32 -3.94 -7.87 -2.74
N LEU A 33 -2.95 -7.06 -2.35
CA LEU A 33 -2.85 -5.66 -2.74
C LEU A 33 -1.39 -5.23 -2.82
N SER A 34 -1.04 -4.38 -3.77
CA SER A 34 0.26 -3.72 -3.84
C SER A 34 0.11 -2.27 -4.24
N GLY A 35 1.10 -1.45 -3.90
CA GLY A 35 1.06 -0.04 -4.23
C GLY A 35 2.39 0.67 -4.03
N THR A 36 2.39 1.94 -4.38
CA THR A 36 3.51 2.86 -4.20
C THR A 36 2.99 4.23 -3.77
N LEU A 37 3.64 4.78 -2.74
CA LEU A 37 3.55 6.19 -2.39
C LEU A 37 4.82 6.87 -2.92
N ASP A 38 4.69 7.77 -3.89
CA ASP A 38 5.81 8.43 -4.56
C ASP A 38 5.88 9.92 -4.22
N ARG A 39 7.09 10.48 -4.41
CA ARG A 39 7.41 11.92 -4.26
C ARG A 39 7.15 12.48 -2.85
N ILE A 40 7.29 11.64 -1.82
CA ILE A 40 7.13 12.04 -0.42
C ILE A 40 8.01 13.25 -0.09
N GLY A 41 7.42 14.27 0.54
CA GLY A 41 8.11 15.51 0.91
C GLY A 41 8.37 16.46 -0.27
N ARG A 42 7.69 16.25 -1.40
CA ARG A 42 7.73 17.11 -2.59
C ARG A 42 6.32 17.33 -3.12
N SER A 43 6.15 18.38 -3.92
CA SER A 43 4.90 18.62 -4.64
C SER A 43 4.57 17.45 -5.57
N GLY A 44 3.27 17.13 -5.62
CA GLY A 44 2.75 16.00 -6.39
C GLY A 44 3.07 14.65 -5.73
N THR A 45 3.02 14.59 -4.39
CA THR A 45 3.01 13.30 -3.70
C THR A 45 1.79 12.52 -4.19
N ALA A 46 1.96 11.24 -4.52
CA ALA A 46 0.88 10.44 -5.09
C ALA A 46 0.89 9.01 -4.57
N LEU A 47 -0.31 8.47 -4.34
CA LEU A 47 -0.55 7.09 -3.95
C LEU A 47 -1.18 6.35 -5.14
N SER A 48 -0.57 5.23 -5.52
CA SER A 48 -1.09 4.32 -6.54
C SER A 48 -1.16 2.90 -5.98
N TRP A 49 -2.23 2.16 -6.24
CA TRP A 49 -2.38 0.78 -5.78
C TRP A 49 -3.21 -0.07 -6.73
N GLY A 50 -3.02 -1.38 -6.64
CA GLY A 50 -3.80 -2.38 -7.34
C GLY A 50 -4.15 -3.54 -6.40
N THR A 51 -5.34 -4.12 -6.59
CA THR A 51 -5.71 -5.39 -5.95
C THR A 51 -5.76 -6.51 -6.98
N THR A 52 -5.23 -7.66 -6.58
CA THR A 52 -5.30 -8.92 -7.34
C THR A 52 -6.36 -9.86 -6.79
N GLU A 53 -7.09 -9.41 -5.76
CA GLU A 53 -8.07 -10.19 -5.04
C GLU A 53 -9.50 -9.81 -5.47
N GLY A 54 -10.19 -10.75 -6.13
CA GLY A 54 -11.51 -10.49 -6.70
C GLY A 54 -11.43 -9.80 -8.06
N ALA A 55 -12.25 -8.77 -8.28
CA ALA A 55 -12.15 -7.95 -9.49
C ALA A 55 -10.91 -7.05 -9.38
N SER A 56 -10.01 -7.14 -10.36
CA SER A 56 -8.84 -6.28 -10.44
C SER A 56 -9.27 -4.81 -10.40
N PHE A 57 -8.83 -4.10 -9.37
CA PHE A 57 -9.11 -2.69 -9.17
C PHE A 57 -7.79 -1.95 -8.99
N GLU A 58 -7.66 -0.83 -9.69
CA GLU A 58 -6.53 0.08 -9.58
C GLU A 58 -7.03 1.45 -9.12
N GLY A 59 -6.25 2.08 -8.25
CA GLY A 59 -6.52 3.42 -7.74
C GLY A 59 -5.29 4.30 -7.84
N HIS A 60 -5.54 5.60 -8.03
CA HIS A 60 -4.53 6.64 -8.00
C HIS A 60 -5.11 7.89 -7.35
N THR A 61 -4.34 8.53 -6.47
CA THR A 61 -4.75 9.79 -5.85
C THR A 61 -3.53 10.66 -5.55
N GLU A 62 -3.67 11.96 -5.81
CA GLU A 62 -2.72 12.95 -5.34
C GLU A 62 -2.94 13.18 -3.84
N VAL A 63 -1.84 13.32 -3.13
CA VAL A 63 -1.81 13.52 -1.69
C VAL A 63 -1.59 15.00 -1.45
N PRO A 64 -2.47 15.67 -0.68
CA PRO A 64 -2.25 17.06 -0.29
C PRO A 64 -0.87 17.24 0.37
N ASP A 65 -0.15 18.29 -0.02
CA ASP A 65 1.25 18.54 0.37
C ASP A 65 1.45 18.65 1.90
N ASP A 66 0.38 18.90 2.67
CA ASP A 66 0.38 19.00 4.12
C ASP A 66 0.09 17.66 4.84
N THR A 67 -0.17 16.58 4.11
CA THR A 67 -0.48 15.27 4.72
C THR A 67 0.80 14.53 5.11
N PRO A 68 0.99 14.16 6.39
CA PRO A 68 2.16 13.41 6.82
C PRO A 68 2.13 11.97 6.28
N ALA A 69 3.22 11.55 5.63
CA ALA A 69 3.37 10.26 4.93
C ALA A 69 2.93 8.99 5.70
N PRO A 70 3.11 8.86 7.03
CA PRO A 70 2.67 7.65 7.74
C PRO A 70 1.16 7.41 7.68
N ARG A 71 0.36 8.49 7.62
CA ARG A 71 -1.11 8.41 7.58
C ARG A 71 -1.64 7.87 6.25
N LEU A 72 -0.81 7.84 5.22
CA LEU A 72 -1.21 7.37 3.89
C LEU A 72 -1.13 5.86 3.71
N LEU A 73 -0.41 5.16 4.59
CA LEU A 73 -0.25 3.71 4.49
C LEU A 73 -1.10 2.92 5.48
N ILE A 74 -1.48 3.48 6.63
CA ILE A 74 -2.07 2.72 7.75
C ILE A 74 -3.27 3.44 8.41
N ASP A 75 -3.85 4.48 7.81
CA ASP A 75 -5.13 5.04 8.29
C ASP A 75 -6.33 4.14 7.92
#